data_AF-A0A8T5Q398-F1
#
_entry.id   AF-A0A8T5Q398-F1
#
_cell.length_a   1.000
_cell.length_b   1.000
_cell.length_c   1.000
_cell.angle_alpha   90.00
_cell.angle_beta   90.00
_cell.angle_gamma   90.00
#
_symmetry.space_group_name_H-M   'P 1'
#
loop_
_entity.id
_entity.type
_entity.pdbx_description
1 polymer ?
#
loop_
_entity_poly.entity_id
_entity_poly.type
_entity_poly.pdbx_seq_one_letter_code
_entity_poly.pdbx_strand_id
1 'polypeptide(L)'
;MRKLDYSIDLEHFKEIKEDLVPVLFTPHQFDLISKRFSNRKMSASENNEFSRAISKKMKAINKILKKEEAFVYGEEHIKKDRLRQALRYLNQFSRKFRDKHVIITGSFLYSQNYNDIDIFVISRYEKEDYTLDKFHINYFTEDVYSSLFFRSIRKLCISNKEMLQYPFKEKVDIDTFISLYQELFNDLDKNFKGTGSTLREFLLQSSFISNNPIPHSLDLKNEVDAILKVKNPKEIVKNIFVNTVLMGIEKKKALNAMRGMLSSYKGLIKEYKQHQEYYLDIMDAFNRVISIES
;
A
#
# COMPACT_ATOMS: atom_id res chain seq x y z
N MET A 1 13.01 29.49 -6.72
CA MET A 1 14.28 28.85 -6.27
C MET A 1 13.96 27.91 -5.12
N ARG A 2 14.21 26.60 -5.26
CA ARG A 2 14.02 25.63 -4.16
C ARG A 2 15.09 25.91 -3.09
N LYS A 3 14.68 26.24 -1.85
CA LYS A 3 15.56 26.17 -0.67
C LYS A 3 16.06 24.73 -0.62
N LEU A 4 17.38 24.53 -0.64
CA LEU A 4 17.94 23.20 -0.46
C LEU A 4 17.85 22.88 1.02
N ASP A 5 17.00 21.92 1.35
CA ASP A 5 16.76 21.44 2.70
C ASP A 5 17.90 20.46 3.07
N TYR A 6 19.05 21.02 3.44
CA TYR A 6 20.17 20.24 3.97
C TYR A 6 19.92 19.97 5.46
N SER A 7 20.04 18.71 5.88
CA SER A 7 19.88 18.30 7.29
C SER A 7 21.09 18.66 8.16
N ILE A 8 22.12 19.25 7.57
CA ILE A 8 23.37 19.61 8.24
C ILE A 8 23.38 21.13 8.40
N ASP A 9 23.50 21.57 9.65
CA ASP A 9 23.67 22.98 9.99
C ASP A 9 25.10 23.46 9.62
N LEU A 10 25.24 24.75 9.26
CA LEU A 10 26.51 25.32 8.79
C LEU A 10 27.59 25.33 9.88
N GLU A 11 27.23 25.52 11.15
CA GLU A 11 28.15 25.53 12.28
C GLU A 11 28.76 24.14 12.49
N HIS A 12 27.96 23.07 12.53
CA HIS A 12 28.48 21.70 12.50
C HIS A 12 29.39 21.44 11.29
N PHE A 13 29.04 21.97 10.13
CA PHE A 13 29.85 21.78 8.92
C PHE A 13 31.23 22.46 9.02
N LYS A 14 31.33 23.59 9.73
CA LYS A 14 32.60 24.30 9.99
C LYS A 14 33.47 23.57 11.01
N GLU A 15 32.87 22.97 12.03
CA GLU A 15 33.59 22.22 13.08
C GLU A 15 34.38 21.04 12.50
N ILE A 16 33.83 20.36 11.50
CA ILE A 16 34.47 19.22 10.81
C ILE A 16 35.23 19.61 9.54
N LYS A 17 35.52 20.90 9.34
CA LYS A 17 36.14 21.41 8.11
C LYS A 17 37.47 20.72 7.79
N GLU A 18 38.31 20.52 8.81
CA GLU A 18 39.64 19.92 8.64
C GLU A 18 39.56 18.45 8.19
N ASP A 19 38.50 17.74 8.55
CA ASP A 19 38.27 16.37 8.10
C ASP A 19 37.71 16.30 6.67
N LEU A 20 36.98 17.33 6.25
CA LEU A 20 36.33 17.40 4.93
C LEU A 20 37.24 17.99 3.84
N VAL A 21 38.21 18.82 4.21
CA VAL A 21 39.11 19.51 3.28
C VAL A 21 40.55 19.06 3.54
N PRO A 22 41.28 18.50 2.55
CA PRO A 22 40.95 18.46 1.12
C PRO A 22 40.21 17.18 0.67
N VAL A 23 39.90 16.27 1.61
CA VAL A 23 39.48 14.89 1.30
C VAL A 23 38.23 14.85 0.41
N LEU A 24 37.22 15.65 0.75
CA LEU A 24 35.92 15.64 0.09
C LEU A 24 35.67 16.94 -0.69
N PHE A 25 36.14 18.07 -0.18
CA PHE A 25 36.00 19.38 -0.81
C PHE A 25 37.36 20.08 -0.89
N THR A 26 37.54 20.93 -1.91
CA THR A 26 38.64 21.89 -1.91
C THR A 26 38.33 23.07 -0.97
N PRO A 27 39.33 23.85 -0.52
CA PRO A 27 39.08 25.07 0.26
C PRO A 27 38.09 26.02 -0.42
N HIS A 28 38.26 26.22 -1.74
CA HIS A 28 37.35 27.03 -2.56
C HIS A 28 35.92 26.47 -2.58
N GLN A 29 35.76 25.15 -2.73
CA GLN A 29 34.44 24.52 -2.67
C GLN A 29 33.77 24.71 -1.31
N PHE A 30 34.54 24.64 -0.22
CA PHE A 30 34.03 24.87 1.13
C PHE A 30 33.58 26.33 1.34
N ASP A 31 34.30 27.30 0.77
CA ASP A 31 33.89 28.70 0.77
C ASP A 31 32.58 28.92 0.00
N LEU A 32 32.41 28.26 -1.15
CA LEU A 32 31.15 28.32 -1.90
C LEU A 32 29.97 27.70 -1.12
N ILE A 33 30.21 26.63 -0.35
CA ILE A 33 29.22 26.07 0.59
C ILE A 33 28.85 27.12 1.63
N SER A 34 29.83 27.69 2.33
CA SER A 34 29.61 28.72 3.34
C SER A 34 28.86 29.93 2.79
N LYS A 35 29.23 30.39 1.59
CA LYS A 35 28.58 31.50 0.86
C LYS A 35 27.11 31.19 0.58
N ARG A 36 26.79 29.96 0.15
CA ARG A 36 25.43 29.52 -0.14
C ARG A 36 24.55 29.42 1.11
N PHE A 37 25.05 28.82 2.19
CA PHE A 37 24.32 28.69 3.47
C PHE A 37 24.07 30.05 4.13
N SER A 38 25.00 30.99 3.95
CA SER A 38 24.87 32.37 4.46
C SER A 38 24.00 33.28 3.57
N ASN A 39 23.31 32.74 2.55
CA ASN A 39 22.56 33.49 1.54
C ASN A 39 23.34 34.63 0.85
N ARG A 40 24.68 34.52 0.76
CA ARG A 40 25.51 35.50 0.05
C ARG A 40 25.40 35.27 -1.47
N LYS A 41 25.39 36.37 -2.24
CA LYS A 41 25.22 36.34 -3.69
C LYS A 41 26.41 35.65 -4.36
N MET A 42 26.14 34.62 -5.17
CA MET A 42 27.16 33.91 -5.95
C MET A 42 27.17 34.40 -7.41
N SER A 43 28.34 34.42 -8.03
CA SER A 43 28.52 34.73 -9.46
C SER A 43 27.97 33.61 -10.35
N ALA A 44 27.85 33.86 -11.67
CA ALA A 44 27.40 32.83 -12.60
C ALA A 44 28.31 31.60 -12.62
N SER A 45 29.63 31.82 -12.57
CA SER A 45 30.64 30.76 -12.51
C SER A 45 30.53 29.95 -11.22
N GLU A 46 30.42 30.65 -10.07
CA GLU A 46 30.26 30.02 -8.75
C GLU A 46 28.97 29.19 -8.67
N ASN A 47 27.86 29.69 -9.22
CA ASN A 47 26.61 28.92 -9.29
C ASN A 47 26.75 27.65 -10.14
N ASN A 48 27.49 27.73 -11.26
CA ASN A 48 27.73 26.58 -12.13
C ASN A 48 28.59 25.52 -11.43
N GLU A 49 29.69 25.93 -10.79
CA GLU A 49 30.54 25.05 -10.00
C GLU A 49 29.77 24.41 -8.83
N PHE A 50 29.00 25.22 -8.10
CA PHE A 50 28.17 24.74 -7.00
C PHE A 50 27.19 23.67 -7.48
N SER A 51 26.52 23.89 -8.61
CA SER A 51 25.55 22.95 -9.17
C SER A 51 26.22 21.64 -9.65
N ARG A 52 27.36 21.75 -10.35
CA ARG A 52 28.01 20.60 -11.00
C ARG A 52 28.82 19.72 -10.05
N ALA A 53 29.59 20.32 -9.13
CA ALA A 53 30.55 19.61 -8.30
C ALA A 53 30.12 19.52 -6.82
N ILE A 54 29.64 20.62 -6.25
CA ILE A 54 29.36 20.71 -4.81
C ILE A 54 28.02 20.07 -4.46
N SER A 55 26.95 20.40 -5.21
CA SER A 55 25.59 19.94 -4.95
C SER A 55 25.48 18.42 -4.96
N LYS A 56 26.22 17.75 -5.85
CA LYS A 56 26.27 16.28 -5.90
C LYS A 56 26.91 15.66 -4.66
N LYS A 57 28.06 16.20 -4.23
CA LYS A 57 28.76 15.77 -3.00
C LYS A 57 27.90 16.03 -1.77
N MET A 58 27.35 17.24 -1.64
CA MET A 58 26.46 17.61 -0.54
C MET A 58 25.19 16.75 -0.48
N LYS A 59 24.60 16.39 -1.63
CA LYS A 59 23.50 15.42 -1.68
C LYS A 59 23.93 14.02 -1.24
N ALA A 60 25.14 13.59 -1.58
CA ALA A 60 25.67 12.30 -1.12
C ALA A 60 25.92 12.30 0.39
N ILE A 61 26.53 13.36 0.93
CA ILE A 61 26.73 13.53 2.38
C ILE A 61 25.40 13.57 3.10
N ASN A 62 24.43 14.38 2.64
CA ASN A 62 23.08 14.37 3.21
C ASN A 62 22.44 12.99 3.15
N LYS A 63 22.70 12.20 2.09
CA LYS A 63 22.14 10.86 1.99
C LYS A 63 22.81 9.87 2.94
N ILE A 64 24.09 10.09 3.27
CA ILE A 64 24.84 9.30 4.26
C ILE A 64 24.46 9.73 5.69
N LEU A 65 24.28 11.03 5.92
CA LEU A 65 24.06 11.64 7.24
C LEU A 65 22.60 11.79 7.63
N LYS A 66 21.66 11.93 6.67
CA LYS A 66 20.30 11.49 6.93
C LYS A 66 20.44 10.01 7.21
N LYS A 67 20.39 9.63 8.49
CA LYS A 67 19.92 8.31 8.88
C LYS A 67 18.77 8.01 7.93
N GLU A 68 18.85 6.94 7.16
CA GLU A 68 17.69 6.46 6.41
C GLU A 68 16.62 6.24 7.49
N GLU A 69 15.78 7.25 7.71
CA GLU A 69 14.76 7.22 8.74
C GLU A 69 13.79 6.17 8.27
N ALA A 70 13.87 5.02 8.92
CA ALA A 70 12.88 3.99 8.76
C ALA A 70 11.64 4.47 9.52
N PHE A 71 10.54 4.60 8.80
CA PHE A 71 9.24 4.90 9.36
C PHE A 71 8.55 3.58 9.65
N VAL A 72 8.19 3.35 10.91
CA VAL A 72 7.53 2.13 11.37
C VAL A 72 6.08 2.47 11.69
N TYR A 73 5.14 1.72 11.12
CA TYR A 73 3.71 1.89 11.30
C TYR A 73 3.09 0.59 11.83
N GLY A 74 2.23 0.71 12.83
CA GLY A 74 1.61 -0.44 13.52
C GLY A 74 2.62 -1.26 14.32
N GLU A 75 3.61 -0.60 14.94
CA GLU A 75 4.73 -1.26 15.66
C GLU A 75 4.24 -2.24 16.73
N GLU A 76 3.11 -1.93 17.38
CA GLU A 76 2.44 -2.76 18.38
C GLU A 76 2.03 -4.15 17.85
N HIS A 77 1.86 -4.30 16.55
CA HIS A 77 1.51 -5.56 15.88
C HIS A 77 2.73 -6.27 15.28
N ILE A 78 3.92 -5.64 15.28
CA ILE A 78 5.14 -6.18 14.70
C ILE A 78 5.94 -6.95 15.76
N LYS A 79 6.36 -8.16 15.43
CA LYS A 79 7.24 -8.94 16.31
C LYS A 79 8.62 -8.30 16.39
N LYS A 80 9.19 -8.17 17.60
CA LYS A 80 10.45 -7.45 17.85
C LYS A 80 11.64 -7.97 17.03
N ASP A 81 11.76 -9.28 16.86
CA ASP A 81 12.79 -9.93 16.04
C ASP A 81 12.58 -9.65 14.55
N ARG A 82 11.33 -9.63 14.09
CA ARG A 82 10.95 -9.30 12.71
C ARG A 82 11.19 -7.83 12.41
N LEU A 83 10.89 -6.92 13.34
CA LEU A 83 11.20 -5.49 13.22
C LEU A 83 12.70 -5.26 12.95
N ARG A 84 13.57 -5.88 13.75
CA ARG A 84 15.03 -5.77 13.56
C ARG A 84 15.48 -6.28 12.20
N GLN A 85 14.92 -7.40 11.73
CA GLN A 85 15.23 -7.95 10.40
C GLN A 85 14.72 -7.04 9.28
N ALA A 86 13.48 -6.59 9.38
CA ALA A 86 12.85 -5.71 8.41
C ALA A 86 13.60 -4.39 8.26
N LEU A 87 14.06 -3.77 9.35
CA LEU A 87 14.89 -2.56 9.30
C LEU A 87 16.20 -2.78 8.55
N ARG A 88 16.87 -3.93 8.77
CA ARG A 88 18.09 -4.30 8.03
C ARG A 88 17.80 -4.48 6.54
N TYR A 89 16.70 -5.17 6.20
CA TYR A 89 16.29 -5.36 4.81
C TYR A 89 15.90 -4.03 4.15
N LEU A 90 15.13 -3.18 4.84
CA LEU A 90 14.74 -1.87 4.34
C LEU A 90 15.97 -1.04 3.97
N ASN A 91 17.00 -1.00 4.81
CA ASN A 91 18.25 -0.29 4.50
C ASN A 91 18.97 -0.89 3.28
N GLN A 92 19.05 -2.22 3.19
CA GLN A 92 19.63 -2.90 2.02
C GLN A 92 18.88 -2.54 0.73
N PHE A 93 17.55 -2.60 0.74
CA PHE A 93 16.72 -2.35 -0.44
C PHE A 93 16.58 -0.87 -0.76
N SER A 94 16.66 0.04 0.22
CA SER A 94 16.73 1.49 0.00
C SER A 94 17.98 1.91 -0.75
N ARG A 95 19.10 1.21 -0.50
CA ARG A 95 20.35 1.39 -1.25
C ARG A 95 20.24 0.82 -2.67
N LYS A 96 19.69 -0.39 -2.82
CA LYS A 96 19.48 -1.04 -4.12
C LYS A 96 18.53 -0.24 -5.02
N PHE A 97 17.43 0.24 -4.46
CA PHE A 97 16.38 0.99 -5.15
C PHE A 97 16.49 2.49 -4.85
N ARG A 98 17.65 3.05 -5.18
CA ARG A 98 17.96 4.46 -4.95
C ARG A 98 16.84 5.38 -5.41
N ASP A 99 16.42 6.25 -4.49
CA ASP A 99 15.43 7.33 -4.67
C ASP A 99 13.97 6.87 -4.85
N LYS A 100 13.72 5.55 -4.83
CA LYS A 100 12.37 4.96 -4.81
C LYS A 100 11.83 4.86 -3.38
N HIS A 101 10.51 4.78 -3.28
CA HIS A 101 9.84 4.43 -2.03
C HIS A 101 9.86 2.90 -1.91
N VAL A 102 10.39 2.39 -0.81
CA VAL A 102 10.48 0.97 -0.50
C VAL A 102 9.69 0.72 0.77
N ILE A 103 8.81 -0.27 0.73
CA ILE A 103 7.89 -0.63 1.81
C ILE A 103 7.99 -2.14 2.04
N ILE A 104 8.13 -2.54 3.30
CA ILE A 104 8.03 -3.93 3.73
C ILE A 104 6.76 -4.06 4.58
N THR A 105 5.88 -4.99 4.21
CA THR A 105 4.60 -5.24 4.89
C THR A 105 4.23 -6.71 4.79
N GLY A 106 3.03 -7.08 5.24
CA GLY A 106 2.47 -8.41 5.13
C GLY A 106 2.79 -9.32 6.31
N SER A 107 2.51 -10.61 6.13
CA SER A 107 2.55 -11.61 7.20
C SER A 107 3.92 -11.79 7.84
N PHE A 108 5.01 -11.49 7.12
CA PHE A 108 6.37 -11.52 7.66
C PHE A 108 6.53 -10.68 8.95
N LEU A 109 5.81 -9.56 9.08
CA LEU A 109 5.98 -8.65 10.22
C LEU A 109 5.39 -9.21 11.53
N TYR A 110 4.32 -10.00 11.44
CA TYR A 110 3.54 -10.44 12.60
C TYR A 110 3.44 -11.97 12.75
N SER A 111 3.82 -12.75 11.74
CA SER A 111 3.82 -14.23 11.77
C SER A 111 5.23 -14.78 11.90
N GLN A 112 5.42 -15.79 12.77
CA GLN A 112 6.71 -16.51 12.84
C GLN A 112 6.84 -17.58 11.74
N ASN A 113 5.73 -18.07 11.23
CA ASN A 113 5.70 -19.16 10.26
C ASN A 113 5.86 -18.67 8.82
N TYR A 114 5.92 -17.35 8.60
CA TYR A 114 6.02 -16.74 7.29
C TYR A 114 7.42 -16.17 7.08
N ASN A 115 8.15 -16.74 6.13
CA ASN A 115 9.54 -16.38 5.85
C ASN A 115 9.73 -15.65 4.52
N ASP A 116 8.73 -15.68 3.67
CA ASP A 116 8.67 -14.89 2.44
C ASP A 116 8.42 -13.42 2.80
N ILE A 117 9.11 -12.52 2.10
CA ILE A 117 9.14 -11.10 2.43
C ILE A 117 8.72 -10.32 1.19
N ASP A 118 7.53 -9.74 1.25
CA ASP A 118 7.05 -8.83 0.23
C ASP A 118 7.71 -7.46 0.38
N ILE A 119 8.38 -7.02 -0.69
CA ILE A 119 9.03 -5.73 -0.79
C ILE A 119 8.39 -4.96 -1.91
N PHE A 120 7.65 -3.93 -1.54
CA PHE A 120 6.97 -3.06 -2.49
C PHE A 120 7.88 -1.90 -2.85
N VAL A 121 8.10 -1.72 -4.15
CA VAL A 121 8.97 -0.68 -4.69
C VAL A 121 8.14 0.21 -5.60
N ILE A 122 7.85 1.43 -5.15
CA ILE A 122 7.05 2.36 -5.93
C ILE A 122 7.97 3.12 -6.89
N SER A 123 7.71 2.96 -8.18
CA SER A 123 8.43 3.60 -9.28
C SER A 123 7.53 4.44 -10.17
N ARG A 124 8.14 5.33 -10.93
CA ARG A 124 7.44 6.17 -11.90
C ARG A 124 6.88 5.42 -13.11
N TYR A 125 7.47 4.27 -13.42
CA TYR A 125 7.14 3.46 -14.59
C TYR A 125 6.87 2.03 -14.17
N GLU A 126 6.06 1.34 -14.95
CA GLU A 126 5.81 -0.09 -14.82
C GLU A 126 7.12 -0.88 -14.95
N LYS A 127 7.21 -1.93 -14.14
CA LYS A 127 8.34 -2.85 -14.06
C LYS A 127 7.81 -4.22 -13.70
N GLU A 128 8.47 -5.25 -14.18
CA GLU A 128 8.10 -6.63 -13.86
C GLU A 128 8.52 -7.00 -12.43
N ASP A 129 7.60 -7.66 -11.74
CA ASP A 129 7.84 -8.26 -10.44
C ASP A 129 8.82 -9.43 -10.58
N TYR A 130 9.62 -9.65 -9.54
CA TYR A 130 10.54 -10.78 -9.53
C TYR A 130 10.81 -11.26 -8.11
N THR A 131 11.23 -12.52 -8.00
CA THR A 131 11.63 -13.12 -6.73
C THR A 131 13.16 -13.23 -6.65
N LEU A 132 13.72 -12.88 -5.50
CA LEU A 132 15.13 -13.05 -5.17
C LEU A 132 15.22 -13.81 -3.85
N ASP A 133 15.54 -15.10 -3.91
CA ASP A 133 15.49 -16.01 -2.76
C ASP A 133 14.13 -15.96 -2.04
N LYS A 134 14.09 -15.47 -0.80
CA LYS A 134 12.88 -15.29 0.02
C LYS A 134 12.20 -13.92 -0.14
N PHE A 135 12.70 -13.07 -1.03
CA PHE A 135 12.19 -11.72 -1.24
C PHE A 135 11.35 -11.65 -2.51
N HIS A 136 10.08 -11.32 -2.38
CA HIS A 136 9.21 -10.99 -3.52
C HIS A 136 9.26 -9.49 -3.74
N ILE A 137 9.85 -9.06 -4.85
CA ILE A 137 9.97 -7.66 -5.20
C ILE A 137 8.80 -7.30 -6.11
N ASN A 138 7.85 -6.56 -5.54
CA ASN A 138 6.63 -6.12 -6.20
C ASN A 138 6.78 -4.65 -6.60
N TYR A 139 6.70 -4.33 -7.88
CA TYR A 139 6.73 -2.97 -8.38
C TYR A 139 5.33 -2.41 -8.53
N PHE A 140 5.17 -1.18 -8.07
CA PHE A 140 3.96 -0.41 -8.31
C PHE A 140 4.29 0.93 -8.93
N THR A 141 3.39 1.42 -9.77
CA THR A 141 3.40 2.81 -10.24
C THR A 141 2.86 3.76 -9.15
N GLU A 142 3.09 5.06 -9.29
CA GLU A 142 2.73 6.05 -8.27
C GLU A 142 1.21 6.21 -8.06
N ASP A 143 0.38 5.71 -8.97
CA ASP A 143 -1.07 5.63 -8.81
C ASP A 143 -1.49 4.75 -7.62
N VAL A 144 -0.66 3.79 -7.22
CA VAL A 144 -0.90 2.94 -6.05
C VAL A 144 -1.14 3.77 -4.79
N TYR A 145 -0.53 4.95 -4.65
CA TYR A 145 -0.77 5.83 -3.51
C TYR A 145 -2.25 6.21 -3.33
N SER A 146 -3.01 6.18 -4.42
CA SER A 146 -4.43 6.53 -4.47
C SER A 146 -5.36 5.32 -4.33
N SER A 147 -4.82 4.12 -4.09
CA SER A 147 -5.57 2.86 -4.01
C SER A 147 -5.94 2.44 -2.58
N LEU A 148 -6.93 1.57 -2.49
CA LEU A 148 -7.42 0.96 -1.26
C LEU A 148 -6.38 0.00 -0.67
N PHE A 149 -5.70 -0.73 -1.54
CA PHE A 149 -4.55 -1.56 -1.18
C PHE A 149 -3.49 -0.73 -0.43
N PHE A 150 -3.10 0.43 -0.95
CA PHE A 150 -2.11 1.27 -0.29
C PHE A 150 -2.60 1.82 1.05
N ARG A 151 -3.89 2.17 1.14
CA ARG A 151 -4.51 2.60 2.40
C ARG A 151 -4.49 1.53 3.48
N SER A 152 -4.53 0.26 3.11
CA SER A 152 -4.39 -0.86 4.04
C SER A 152 -2.94 -1.07 4.46
N ILE A 153 -2.01 -1.22 3.49
CA ILE A 153 -0.63 -1.58 3.82
C ILE A 153 0.09 -0.51 4.64
N ARG A 154 -0.23 0.79 4.42
CA ARG A 154 0.43 1.89 5.15
C ARG A 154 0.17 1.86 6.65
N LYS A 155 -0.84 1.13 7.11
CA LYS A 155 -1.20 1.00 8.53
C LYS A 155 -0.31 0.02 9.29
N LEU A 156 0.28 -0.96 8.61
CA LEU A 156 1.16 -1.96 9.19
C LEU A 156 2.33 -2.24 8.25
N CYS A 157 3.37 -1.42 8.33
CA CYS A 157 4.52 -1.52 7.43
C CYS A 157 5.77 -0.84 7.99
N ILE A 158 6.89 -1.08 7.32
CA ILE A 158 8.16 -0.41 7.54
C ILE A 158 8.60 0.21 6.21
N SER A 159 8.91 1.50 6.23
CA SER A 159 9.17 2.27 5.02
C SER A 159 10.40 3.17 5.12
N ASN A 160 11.04 3.43 3.98
CA ASN A 160 12.14 4.38 3.85
C ASN A 160 11.69 5.83 3.55
N LYS A 161 10.39 6.07 3.47
CA LYS A 161 9.79 7.40 3.32
C LYS A 161 8.57 7.52 4.23
N GLU A 162 8.31 8.75 4.68
CA GLU A 162 7.12 9.06 5.44
C GLU A 162 5.86 8.82 4.59
N MET A 163 4.82 8.25 5.22
CA MET A 163 3.54 7.96 4.59
C MET A 163 2.66 9.20 4.63
N LEU A 164 2.76 10.03 3.58
CA LEU A 164 1.88 11.17 3.44
C LEU A 164 0.43 10.74 3.21
N GLN A 165 -0.51 11.62 3.55
CA GLN A 165 -1.91 11.40 3.19
C GLN A 165 -2.10 11.69 1.70
N TYR A 166 -2.32 10.63 0.93
CA TYR A 166 -2.65 10.73 -0.49
C TYR A 166 -4.17 10.74 -0.71
N PRO A 167 -4.67 11.57 -1.64
CA PRO A 167 -6.08 11.56 -2.00
C PRO A 167 -6.43 10.21 -2.64
N PHE A 168 -7.57 9.66 -2.25
CA PHE A 168 -8.09 8.44 -2.87
C PHE A 168 -8.72 8.77 -4.21
N LYS A 169 -8.41 7.95 -5.22
CA LYS A 169 -8.90 8.14 -6.60
C LYS A 169 -9.46 6.86 -7.22
N GLU A 170 -9.16 5.71 -6.62
CA GLU A 170 -9.71 4.45 -7.08
C GLU A 170 -11.24 4.48 -7.02
N LYS A 171 -11.87 3.89 -8.04
CA LYS A 171 -13.32 3.90 -8.17
C LYS A 171 -13.85 2.57 -7.65
N VAL A 172 -14.42 2.60 -6.44
CA VAL A 172 -15.12 1.44 -5.85
C VAL A 172 -16.61 1.71 -5.97
N ASP A 173 -17.23 1.18 -7.04
CA ASP A 173 -18.66 1.29 -7.28
C ASP A 173 -19.40 -0.03 -7.04
N ILE A 174 -20.73 0.06 -6.99
CA ILE A 174 -21.59 -1.07 -6.62
C ILE A 174 -21.45 -2.24 -7.59
N ASP A 175 -21.27 -1.96 -8.89
CA ASP A 175 -21.18 -3.00 -9.92
C ASP A 175 -19.88 -3.81 -9.76
N THR A 176 -18.78 -3.13 -9.45
CA THR A 176 -17.50 -3.77 -9.12
C THR A 176 -17.63 -4.62 -7.86
N PHE A 177 -18.29 -4.11 -6.82
CA PHE A 177 -18.48 -4.84 -5.57
C PHE A 177 -19.39 -6.07 -5.72
N ILE A 178 -20.45 -5.98 -6.52
CA ILE A 178 -21.32 -7.13 -6.85
C ILE A 178 -20.53 -8.20 -7.61
N SER A 179 -19.71 -7.79 -8.58
CA SER A 179 -18.89 -8.71 -9.38
C SER A 179 -17.91 -9.46 -8.47
N LEU A 180 -17.25 -8.75 -7.56
CA LEU A 180 -16.34 -9.33 -6.57
C LEU A 180 -17.05 -10.30 -5.60
N TYR A 181 -18.27 -9.97 -5.15
CA TYR A 181 -19.08 -10.88 -4.37
C TYR A 181 -19.40 -12.19 -5.11
N GLN A 182 -19.76 -12.10 -6.40
CA GLN A 182 -20.04 -13.27 -7.24
C GLN A 182 -18.79 -14.13 -7.49
N GLU A 183 -17.64 -13.50 -7.73
CA GLU A 183 -16.34 -14.18 -7.86
C GLU A 183 -15.96 -14.91 -6.56
N LEU A 184 -16.06 -14.23 -5.42
CA LEU A 184 -15.81 -14.83 -4.12
C LEU A 184 -16.73 -16.02 -3.84
N PHE A 185 -18.01 -15.92 -4.24
CA PHE A 185 -18.95 -17.01 -4.07
C PHE A 185 -18.58 -18.24 -4.90
N ASN A 186 -18.05 -18.03 -6.11
CA ASN A 186 -17.48 -19.09 -6.94
C ASN A 186 -16.25 -19.73 -6.31
N ASP A 187 -15.32 -18.91 -5.81
CA ASP A 187 -14.07 -19.39 -5.19
C ASP A 187 -14.35 -20.26 -3.97
N LEU A 188 -15.32 -19.85 -3.14
CA LEU A 188 -15.79 -20.63 -1.99
C LEU A 188 -16.44 -21.96 -2.40
N ASP A 189 -17.19 -22.00 -3.50
CA ASP A 189 -17.83 -23.22 -3.99
C ASP A 189 -16.80 -24.24 -4.51
N LYS A 190 -15.78 -23.74 -5.20
CA LYS A 190 -14.73 -24.56 -5.84
C LYS A 190 -13.55 -24.87 -4.91
N ASN A 191 -13.55 -24.40 -3.67
CA ASN A 191 -12.41 -24.42 -2.76
C ASN A 191 -11.12 -23.93 -3.46
N PHE A 192 -11.23 -22.83 -4.19
CA PHE A 192 -10.14 -22.34 -5.02
C PHE A 192 -8.94 -21.91 -4.16
N LYS A 193 -7.71 -22.22 -4.59
CA LYS A 193 -6.48 -21.85 -3.84
C LYS A 193 -6.37 -20.34 -3.61
N GLY A 194 -6.99 -19.52 -4.48
CA GLY A 194 -7.02 -18.06 -4.40
C GLY A 194 -8.10 -17.46 -3.48
N THR A 195 -9.00 -18.26 -2.89
CA THR A 195 -10.15 -17.76 -2.11
C THR A 195 -9.77 -16.74 -1.03
N GLY A 196 -8.64 -16.93 -0.35
CA GLY A 196 -8.17 -16.00 0.68
C GLY A 196 -7.79 -14.62 0.15
N SER A 197 -7.31 -14.53 -1.10
CA SER A 197 -7.00 -13.25 -1.76
C SER A 197 -8.27 -12.53 -2.18
N THR A 198 -9.22 -13.25 -2.81
CA THR A 198 -10.52 -12.71 -3.22
C THR A 198 -11.32 -12.22 -2.01
N LEU A 199 -11.31 -12.99 -0.92
CA LEU A 199 -11.97 -12.61 0.33
C LEU A 199 -11.32 -11.37 0.97
N ARG A 200 -9.99 -11.24 0.90
CA ARG A 200 -9.28 -10.06 1.41
C ARG A 200 -9.70 -8.80 0.67
N GLU A 201 -9.76 -8.86 -0.66
CA GLU A 201 -10.21 -7.74 -1.50
C GLU A 201 -11.67 -7.38 -1.20
N PHE A 202 -12.52 -8.39 -1.04
CA PHE A 202 -13.93 -8.20 -0.68
C PHE A 202 -14.10 -7.48 0.67
N LEU A 203 -13.35 -7.88 1.70
CA LEU A 203 -13.38 -7.24 3.02
C LEU A 203 -12.85 -5.80 2.99
N LEU A 204 -11.81 -5.54 2.18
CA LEU A 204 -11.28 -4.19 1.98
C LEU A 204 -12.33 -3.28 1.34
N GLN A 205 -12.91 -3.70 0.22
CA GLN A 205 -13.94 -2.92 -0.47
C GLN A 205 -15.19 -2.74 0.41
N SER A 206 -15.59 -3.79 1.13
CA SER A 206 -16.70 -3.74 2.09
C SER A 206 -16.47 -2.67 3.17
N SER A 207 -15.28 -2.64 3.76
CA SER A 207 -14.91 -1.64 4.76
C SER A 207 -14.94 -0.23 4.19
N PHE A 208 -14.43 -0.05 2.97
CA PHE A 208 -14.43 1.23 2.29
C PHE A 208 -15.85 1.74 1.97
N ILE A 209 -16.67 0.90 1.33
CA ILE A 209 -18.05 1.26 0.94
C ILE A 209 -18.88 1.61 2.18
N SER A 210 -18.76 0.81 3.25
CA SER A 210 -19.51 1.02 4.49
C SER A 210 -19.01 2.18 5.35
N ASN A 211 -17.99 2.92 4.91
CA ASN A 211 -17.28 3.94 5.69
C ASN A 211 -16.69 3.42 7.02
N ASN A 212 -16.41 2.12 7.10
CA ASN A 212 -15.72 1.53 8.24
C ASN A 212 -14.20 1.80 8.15
N PRO A 213 -13.48 1.72 9.28
CA PRO A 213 -12.03 1.83 9.27
C PRO A 213 -11.39 0.75 8.37
N ILE A 214 -10.56 1.18 7.40
CA ILE A 214 -9.88 0.23 6.50
C ILE A 214 -8.97 -0.71 7.31
N PRO A 215 -9.15 -2.03 7.28
CA PRO A 215 -8.33 -2.94 8.08
C PRO A 215 -6.90 -2.99 7.56
N HIS A 216 -5.94 -3.21 8.47
CA HIS A 216 -4.55 -3.46 8.09
C HIS A 216 -4.32 -4.96 7.82
N SER A 217 -3.12 -5.34 7.37
CA SER A 217 -2.83 -6.71 6.91
C SER A 217 -3.04 -7.81 7.95
N LEU A 218 -2.79 -7.55 9.25
CA LEU A 218 -3.05 -8.52 10.32
C LEU A 218 -4.56 -8.74 10.56
N ASP A 219 -5.34 -7.67 10.73
CA ASP A 219 -6.81 -7.74 10.84
C ASP A 219 -7.43 -8.52 9.68
N LEU A 220 -7.06 -8.17 8.44
CA LEU A 220 -7.53 -8.87 7.25
C LEU A 220 -7.21 -10.36 7.30
N LYS A 221 -5.99 -10.72 7.73
CA LYS A 221 -5.63 -12.13 7.88
C LYS A 221 -6.52 -12.82 8.92
N ASN A 222 -6.72 -12.19 10.07
CA ASN A 222 -7.51 -12.76 11.16
C ASN A 222 -8.97 -12.95 10.73
N GLU A 223 -9.56 -11.97 10.04
CA GLU A 223 -10.92 -12.04 9.51
C GLU A 223 -11.06 -13.12 8.44
N VAL A 224 -10.13 -13.18 7.47
CA VAL A 224 -10.10 -14.24 6.44
C VAL A 224 -9.99 -15.62 7.09
N ASP A 225 -9.02 -15.80 8.00
CA ASP A 225 -8.80 -17.08 8.68
C ASP A 225 -10.02 -17.47 9.54
N ALA A 226 -10.73 -16.50 10.13
CA ALA A 226 -11.94 -16.76 10.91
C ALA A 226 -13.11 -17.19 10.02
N ILE A 227 -13.35 -16.50 8.91
CA ILE A 227 -14.43 -16.82 7.97
C ILE A 227 -14.18 -18.19 7.33
N LEU A 228 -12.97 -18.49 6.88
CA LEU A 228 -12.69 -19.75 6.19
C LEU A 228 -12.70 -20.97 7.12
N LYS A 229 -12.63 -20.79 8.44
CA LYS A 229 -12.72 -21.89 9.42
C LYS A 229 -14.14 -22.27 9.79
N VAL A 230 -15.14 -21.42 9.54
CA VAL A 230 -16.52 -21.75 9.90
C VAL A 230 -17.11 -22.78 8.94
N LYS A 231 -18.13 -23.51 9.40
CA LYS A 231 -18.81 -24.53 8.59
C LYS A 231 -19.50 -23.95 7.36
N ASN A 232 -19.99 -22.71 7.44
CA ASN A 232 -20.72 -22.05 6.35
C ASN A 232 -20.18 -20.64 6.08
N PRO A 233 -19.03 -20.51 5.40
CA PRO A 233 -18.43 -19.21 5.10
C PRO A 233 -19.30 -18.36 4.16
N LYS A 234 -20.03 -19.00 3.24
CA LYS A 234 -20.92 -18.31 2.29
C LYS A 234 -21.97 -17.45 2.99
N GLU A 235 -22.56 -17.96 4.07
CA GLU A 235 -23.56 -17.20 4.82
C GLU A 235 -22.98 -15.94 5.49
N ILE A 236 -21.75 -16.03 6.00
CA ILE A 236 -21.05 -14.85 6.55
C ILE A 236 -20.80 -13.82 5.45
N VAL A 237 -20.31 -14.27 4.29
CA VAL A 237 -20.04 -13.40 3.13
C VAL A 237 -21.33 -12.72 2.63
N LYS A 238 -22.46 -13.43 2.57
CA LYS A 238 -23.77 -12.84 2.26
C LYS A 238 -24.13 -11.73 3.24
N ASN A 239 -23.97 -11.97 4.54
CA ASN A 239 -24.32 -10.99 5.57
C ASN A 239 -23.42 -9.75 5.48
N ILE A 240 -22.12 -9.92 5.22
CA ILE A 240 -21.20 -8.80 4.98
C ILE A 240 -21.64 -8.01 3.74
N PHE A 241 -21.96 -8.70 2.64
CA PHE A 241 -22.44 -8.05 1.42
C PHE A 241 -23.70 -7.22 1.67
N VAL A 242 -24.73 -7.84 2.29
CA VAL A 242 -26.00 -7.18 2.59
C VAL A 242 -25.76 -5.93 3.45
N ASN A 243 -25.04 -6.06 4.56
CA ASN A 243 -24.76 -4.93 5.45
C ASN A 243 -23.98 -3.83 4.74
N THR A 244 -23.00 -4.19 3.91
CA THR A 244 -22.20 -3.22 3.15
C THR A 244 -23.06 -2.38 2.22
N VAL A 245 -23.95 -3.04 1.46
CA VAL A 245 -24.82 -2.36 0.51
C VAL A 245 -25.80 -1.44 1.25
N LEU A 246 -26.39 -1.91 2.36
CA LEU A 246 -27.34 -1.13 3.15
C LEU A 246 -26.69 0.10 3.81
N MET A 247 -25.46 -0.01 4.29
CA MET A 247 -24.78 1.08 5.00
C MET A 247 -24.11 2.09 4.05
N GLY A 248 -23.55 1.60 2.94
CA GLY A 248 -22.62 2.37 2.13
C GLY A 248 -23.17 2.86 0.79
N ILE A 249 -24.26 2.27 0.29
CA ILE A 249 -24.78 2.56 -1.05
C ILE A 249 -26.14 3.25 -0.96
N GLU A 250 -26.33 4.29 -1.78
CA GLU A 250 -27.61 4.97 -1.90
C GLU A 250 -28.73 3.98 -2.28
N LYS A 251 -29.77 3.91 -1.43
CA LYS A 251 -30.96 3.04 -1.57
C LYS A 251 -31.43 2.86 -3.02
N LYS A 252 -31.66 3.96 -3.75
CA LYS A 252 -32.16 3.91 -5.14
C LYS A 252 -31.19 3.18 -6.07
N LYS A 253 -29.89 3.43 -5.93
CA LYS A 253 -28.84 2.76 -6.72
C LYS A 253 -28.75 1.28 -6.35
N ALA A 254 -28.77 0.97 -5.06
CA ALA A 254 -28.76 -0.41 -4.56
C ALA A 254 -29.94 -1.21 -5.12
N LEU A 255 -31.17 -0.72 -4.97
CA LEU A 255 -32.38 -1.39 -5.47
C LEU A 255 -32.33 -1.62 -6.98
N ASN A 256 -31.90 -0.62 -7.76
CA ASN A 256 -31.79 -0.75 -9.21
C ASN A 256 -30.80 -1.84 -9.61
N ALA A 257 -29.61 -1.84 -9.01
CA ALA A 257 -28.57 -2.83 -9.29
C ALA A 257 -29.01 -4.25 -8.87
N MET A 258 -29.56 -4.42 -7.67
CA MET A 258 -30.04 -5.73 -7.20
C MET A 258 -31.13 -6.29 -8.10
N ARG A 259 -32.11 -5.47 -8.49
CA ARG A 259 -33.20 -5.90 -9.40
C ARG A 259 -32.67 -6.26 -10.79
N GLY A 260 -31.71 -5.50 -11.30
CA GLY A 260 -31.01 -5.81 -12.55
C GLY A 260 -30.33 -7.19 -12.49
N MET A 261 -29.54 -7.43 -11.45
CA MET A 261 -28.86 -8.71 -11.24
C MET A 261 -29.84 -9.88 -11.10
N LEU A 262 -30.91 -9.74 -10.30
CA LEU A 262 -31.94 -10.77 -10.17
C LEU A 262 -32.60 -11.10 -11.51
N SER A 263 -32.83 -10.11 -12.37
CA SER A 263 -33.38 -10.34 -13.71
C SER A 263 -32.42 -11.17 -14.56
N SER A 264 -31.13 -10.86 -14.55
CA SER A 264 -30.09 -11.61 -15.26
C SER A 264 -30.02 -13.07 -14.78
N TYR A 265 -29.99 -13.30 -13.46
CA TYR A 265 -29.95 -14.66 -12.91
C TYR A 265 -31.22 -15.47 -13.18
N LYS A 266 -32.41 -14.83 -13.23
CA LYS A 266 -33.63 -15.52 -13.67
C LYS A 266 -33.53 -16.01 -15.12
N GLY A 267 -32.82 -15.30 -15.98
CA GLY A 267 -32.48 -15.75 -17.33
C GLY A 267 -31.58 -16.99 -17.30
N LEU A 268 -30.47 -16.90 -16.54
CA LEU A 268 -29.50 -17.99 -16.40
C LEU A 268 -30.12 -19.27 -15.81
N ILE A 269 -31.00 -19.17 -14.82
CA ILE A 269 -31.68 -20.33 -14.24
C ILE A 269 -32.55 -21.07 -15.28
N LYS A 270 -33.20 -20.33 -16.20
CA LYS A 270 -34.02 -20.94 -17.25
C LYS A 270 -33.17 -21.71 -18.26
N GLU A 271 -31.99 -21.19 -18.58
CA GLU A 271 -31.05 -21.76 -19.55
C GLU A 271 -30.24 -22.92 -18.94
N TYR A 272 -29.77 -22.76 -17.70
CA TYR A 272 -28.87 -23.66 -16.99
C TYR A 272 -29.52 -24.25 -15.75
N LYS A 273 -30.60 -25.01 -15.95
CA LYS A 273 -31.41 -25.59 -14.85
C LYS A 273 -30.59 -26.43 -13.85
N GLN A 274 -29.54 -27.11 -14.33
CA GLN A 274 -28.65 -27.91 -13.50
C GLN A 274 -27.84 -27.10 -12.48
N HIS A 275 -27.73 -25.78 -12.64
CA HIS A 275 -27.03 -24.87 -11.73
C HIS A 275 -28.00 -23.97 -10.94
N GLN A 276 -29.30 -24.30 -10.93
CA GLN A 276 -30.33 -23.48 -10.30
C GLN A 276 -30.06 -23.20 -8.81
N GLU A 277 -29.67 -24.22 -8.04
CA GLU A 277 -29.42 -24.06 -6.59
C GLU A 277 -28.30 -23.04 -6.33
N TYR A 278 -27.21 -23.12 -7.09
CA TYR A 278 -26.10 -22.18 -7.01
C TYR A 278 -26.55 -20.73 -7.29
N TYR A 279 -27.34 -20.52 -8.35
CA TYR A 279 -27.84 -19.19 -8.67
C TYR A 279 -28.81 -18.65 -7.62
N LEU A 280 -29.70 -19.50 -7.10
CA LEU A 280 -30.61 -19.12 -6.01
C LEU A 280 -29.83 -18.74 -4.75
N ASP A 281 -28.75 -19.46 -4.44
CA ASP A 281 -27.88 -19.19 -3.30
C ASP A 281 -27.20 -17.82 -3.40
N ILE A 282 -26.71 -17.43 -4.59
CA ILE A 282 -26.18 -16.07 -4.83
C ILE A 282 -27.28 -15.01 -4.70
N MET A 283 -28.43 -15.24 -5.35
CA MET A 283 -29.55 -14.30 -5.41
C MET A 283 -30.15 -14.00 -4.04
N ASP A 284 -30.01 -14.91 -3.07
CA ASP A 284 -30.50 -14.73 -1.70
C ASP A 284 -30.01 -13.40 -1.09
N ALA A 285 -28.72 -13.06 -1.21
CA ALA A 285 -28.21 -11.78 -0.70
C ALA A 285 -28.86 -10.57 -1.38
N PHE A 286 -29.11 -10.63 -2.69
CA PHE A 286 -29.76 -9.54 -3.42
C PHE A 286 -31.24 -9.38 -3.01
N ASN A 287 -31.94 -10.50 -2.82
CA ASN A 287 -33.31 -10.50 -2.32
C ASN A 287 -33.40 -9.92 -0.91
N ARG A 288 -32.44 -10.24 -0.02
CA ARG A 288 -32.37 -9.67 1.34
C ARG A 288 -32.23 -8.15 1.29
N VAL A 289 -31.30 -7.61 0.49
CA VAL A 289 -31.16 -6.14 0.31
C VAL A 289 -32.47 -5.53 -0.17
N ILE A 290 -33.10 -6.09 -1.20
CA ILE A 290 -34.37 -5.56 -1.74
C ILE A 290 -35.47 -5.59 -0.67
N SER A 291 -35.56 -6.66 0.12
CA SER A 291 -36.60 -6.81 1.13
C SER A 291 -36.49 -5.79 2.26
N ILE A 292 -35.26 -5.36 2.59
CA ILE A 292 -35.00 -4.37 3.63
C ILE A 292 -35.21 -2.94 3.09
N GLU A 293 -34.86 -2.71 1.83
CA GLU A 293 -34.93 -1.38 1.21
C GLU A 293 -36.22 -1.07 0.45
N SER A 294 -37.12 -2.03 0.23
CA SER A 294 -38.41 -1.77 -0.42
C SER A 294 -39.41 -1.16 0.56
#